data_AF-A0A971UJE4-F1
#
_entry.id   AF-A0A971UJE4-F1
#
_cell.length_a   1.000
_cell.length_b   1.000
_cell.length_c   1.000
_cell.angle_alpha   90.00
_cell.angle_beta   90.00
_cell.angle_gamma   90.00
#
_symmetry.space_group_name_H-M   'P 1'
#
loop_
_entity.id
_entity.type
_entity.pdbx_description
1 polymer ?
#
loop_
_entity_poly.entity_id
_entity_poly.type
_entity_poly.pdbx_seq_one_letter_code
_entity_poly.pdbx_strand_id
1 'polypeptide(L)'
;MAKLRTPSPFDSWETVRCELLHTRICDLPLAIAGSPLEPLTERLYRELAAKGLVFRPKFYLTDSWGCPDRVPVIGIPFYLADRRLARIEQEQTGEIEDDVMLMMLLRHEAGHAINYAYELWKEPAWREVFGPFSKPYRETFYPDPASRSFVRHIHASPYGRTYAQKHPDEDFAETFAVWLTPRSAWRRRYRFWPALQKLKYVDRVMRQLRQEPPRRRGGTLLRPLKELDMPVAEHYGQRADQFRAAAQGYVDDKLRAVFPKVRTSAPLRASDLLHEQHQELLDRMVRWSALDHDDAKHILLKLEDRAAALNLKLPRSRKTEVLLDVVAMATGLAVEFAYCGRLMG
;
A
#
# COMPACT_ATOMS: atom_id res chain seq x y z
N MET A 1 -38.15 -0.81 18.53
CA MET A 1 -37.47 -1.03 17.24
C MET A 1 -36.29 -0.09 17.16
N ALA A 2 -35.06 -0.59 17.24
CA ALA A 2 -33.88 0.23 17.02
C ALA A 2 -33.89 0.70 15.56
N LYS A 3 -33.98 2.02 15.32
CA LYS A 3 -33.74 2.58 13.99
C LYS A 3 -32.34 2.12 13.59
N LEU A 4 -32.25 1.31 12.53
CA LEU A 4 -30.97 1.06 11.86
C LEU A 4 -30.42 2.45 11.48
N ARG A 5 -29.38 2.91 12.20
CA ARG A 5 -28.71 4.18 11.89
C ARG A 5 -28.18 4.05 10.47
N THR A 6 -28.75 4.81 9.55
CA THR A 6 -28.21 5.00 8.20
C THR A 6 -26.74 5.42 8.38
N PRO A 7 -25.77 4.83 7.64
CA PRO A 7 -24.38 5.27 7.74
C PRO A 7 -24.31 6.77 7.48
N SER A 8 -23.68 7.50 8.40
CA SER A 8 -23.54 8.94 8.30
C SER A 8 -22.83 9.31 6.99
N PRO A 9 -23.29 10.34 6.24
CA PRO A 9 -22.68 10.71 4.96
C PRO A 9 -21.21 11.11 5.08
N PHE A 10 -20.76 11.49 6.28
CA PHE A 10 -19.36 11.75 6.61
C PHE A 10 -18.47 10.51 6.54
N ASP A 11 -19.05 9.33 6.77
CA ASP A 11 -18.35 8.04 6.76
C ASP A 11 -18.79 7.15 5.59
N SER A 12 -19.58 7.68 4.65
CA SER A 12 -19.99 6.94 3.47
C SER A 12 -18.76 6.54 2.64
N TRP A 13 -18.89 5.45 1.90
CA TRP A 13 -17.79 5.00 1.04
C TRP A 13 -17.44 6.05 0.00
N GLU A 14 -18.43 6.73 -0.57
CA GLU A 14 -18.26 7.77 -1.58
C GLU A 14 -17.44 8.94 -1.03
N THR A 15 -17.69 9.35 0.21
CA THR A 15 -16.93 10.39 0.91
C THR A 15 -15.50 9.94 1.18
N VAL A 16 -15.31 8.78 1.80
CA VAL A 16 -13.98 8.24 2.12
C VAL A 16 -13.14 8.00 0.87
N ARG A 17 -13.75 7.45 -0.19
CA ARG A 17 -13.12 7.25 -1.49
C ARG A 17 -12.68 8.58 -2.08
N CYS A 18 -13.55 9.58 -2.08
CA CYS A 18 -13.23 10.90 -2.59
C CYS A 18 -12.04 11.52 -1.84
N GLU A 19 -12.02 11.43 -0.51
CA GLU A 19 -10.92 11.91 0.33
C GLU A 19 -9.59 11.22 0.01
N LEU A 20 -9.58 9.89 -0.11
CA LEU A 20 -8.38 9.13 -0.46
C LEU A 20 -7.89 9.49 -1.87
N LEU A 21 -8.79 9.59 -2.84
CA LEU A 21 -8.48 9.93 -4.23
C LEU A 21 -7.88 11.34 -4.39
N HIS A 22 -8.23 12.29 -3.54
CA HIS A 22 -7.64 13.63 -3.49
C HIS A 22 -6.31 13.70 -2.73
N THR A 23 -5.95 12.66 -1.97
CA THR A 23 -4.74 12.67 -1.14
C THR A 23 -3.53 12.24 -1.96
N ARG A 24 -2.38 12.92 -1.80
CA ARG A 24 -1.12 12.48 -2.40
C ARG A 24 -0.68 11.17 -1.77
N ILE A 25 -0.16 10.24 -2.56
CA ILE A 25 0.21 8.91 -2.05
C ILE A 25 1.24 9.03 -0.91
N CYS A 26 2.21 9.92 -1.04
CA CYS A 26 3.24 10.16 -0.03
C CYS A 26 2.74 10.79 1.27
N ASP A 27 1.55 11.40 1.28
CA ASP A 27 0.92 11.99 2.47
C ASP A 27 0.02 10.98 3.22
N LEU A 28 -0.27 9.82 2.62
CA LEU A 28 -1.06 8.79 3.28
C LEU A 28 -0.26 8.19 4.46
N PRO A 29 -0.89 7.99 5.63
CA PRO A 29 -0.23 7.46 6.82
C PRO A 29 -0.05 5.93 6.72
N LEU A 30 0.63 5.46 5.68
CA LEU A 30 0.81 4.04 5.39
C LEU A 30 2.10 3.51 6.02
N ALA A 31 1.99 2.33 6.62
CA ALA A 31 3.11 1.57 7.14
C ALA A 31 2.88 0.08 6.90
N ILE A 32 3.96 -0.70 6.95
CA ILE A 32 3.83 -2.16 6.94
C ILE A 32 3.43 -2.66 8.34
N ALA A 33 4.05 -2.12 9.40
CA ALA A 33 3.66 -2.42 10.76
C ALA A 33 2.23 -1.93 11.05
N GLY A 34 1.41 -2.74 11.70
CA GLY A 34 0.01 -2.46 12.01
C GLY A 34 -0.94 -2.54 10.82
N SER A 35 -0.47 -2.90 9.62
CA SER A 35 -1.30 -2.98 8.42
C SER A 35 -1.65 -4.43 8.04
N PRO A 36 -2.55 -4.65 7.06
CA PRO A 36 -2.87 -5.99 6.56
C PRO A 36 -1.65 -6.78 6.05
N LEU A 37 -0.55 -6.09 5.71
CA LEU A 37 0.68 -6.73 5.21
C LEU A 37 1.53 -7.36 6.32
N GLU A 38 1.48 -6.86 7.57
CA GLU A 38 2.35 -7.30 8.66
C GLU A 38 2.29 -8.82 8.92
N PRO A 39 1.12 -9.47 9.01
CA PRO A 39 1.06 -10.91 9.22
C PRO A 39 1.71 -11.73 8.09
N LEU A 40 1.67 -11.21 6.86
CA LEU A 40 2.20 -11.86 5.66
C LEU A 40 3.72 -11.69 5.54
N THR A 41 4.23 -10.50 5.82
CA THR A 41 5.68 -10.23 5.87
C THR A 41 6.36 -11.01 7.01
N GLU A 42 5.74 -11.07 8.19
CA GLU A 42 6.21 -11.90 9.31
C GLU A 42 6.12 -13.40 9.00
N ARG A 43 5.11 -13.82 8.25
CA ARG A 43 5.05 -15.19 7.74
C ARG A 43 6.22 -15.50 6.81
N LEU A 44 6.55 -14.61 5.87
CA LEU A 44 7.73 -14.80 5.01
C LEU A 44 9.02 -14.90 5.83
N TYR A 45 9.21 -14.02 6.83
CA TYR A 45 10.37 -14.10 7.73
C TYR A 45 10.46 -15.43 8.48
N ARG A 46 9.34 -15.95 8.99
CA ARG A 46 9.29 -17.29 9.61
C ARG A 46 9.65 -18.40 8.62
N GLU A 47 9.16 -18.33 7.39
CA GLU A 47 9.47 -19.32 6.36
C GLU A 47 10.97 -19.32 5.98
N LEU A 48 11.59 -18.14 5.85
CA LEU A 48 13.03 -18.01 5.61
C LEU A 48 13.84 -18.54 6.80
N ALA A 49 13.46 -18.17 8.03
CA ALA A 49 14.12 -18.62 9.25
C ALA A 49 14.02 -20.14 9.43
N ALA A 50 12.88 -20.75 9.11
CA ALA A 50 12.69 -22.20 9.13
C ALA A 50 13.61 -22.96 8.15
N LYS A 51 14.15 -22.28 7.13
CA LYS A 51 15.16 -22.83 6.22
C LYS A 51 16.61 -22.60 6.69
N GLY A 52 16.81 -21.85 7.77
CA GLY A 52 18.12 -21.49 8.32
C GLY A 52 18.77 -20.28 7.66
N LEU A 53 18.02 -19.50 6.88
CA LEU A 53 18.54 -18.29 6.23
C LEU A 53 18.54 -17.13 7.24
N VAL A 54 19.69 -16.48 7.41
CA VAL A 54 19.86 -15.35 8.34
C VAL A 54 19.54 -14.01 7.70
N PHE A 55 19.67 -13.89 6.38
CA PHE A 55 19.28 -12.70 5.66
C PHE A 55 17.76 -12.49 5.71
N ARG A 56 17.34 -11.30 6.13
CA ARG A 56 15.96 -10.85 6.11
C ARG A 56 15.84 -9.64 5.18
N PRO A 57 15.15 -9.76 4.03
CA PRO A 57 14.96 -8.62 3.14
C PRO A 57 14.15 -7.54 3.84
N LYS A 58 14.53 -6.28 3.63
CA LYS A 58 13.69 -5.15 4.07
C LYS A 58 12.52 -4.98 3.11
N PHE A 59 11.36 -4.62 3.65
CA PHE A 59 10.20 -4.27 2.87
C PHE A 59 10.05 -2.75 2.79
N TYR A 60 9.54 -2.27 1.67
CA TYR A 60 9.14 -0.87 1.52
C TYR A 60 7.89 -0.76 0.64
N LEU A 61 7.12 0.30 0.83
CA LEU A 61 5.94 0.57 0.01
C LEU A 61 6.34 1.35 -1.24
N THR A 62 5.77 0.99 -2.38
CA THR A 62 5.99 1.57 -3.72
C THR A 62 4.69 1.45 -4.53
N ASP A 63 4.72 1.75 -5.81
CA ASP A 63 3.58 1.67 -6.72
C ASP A 63 3.33 0.28 -7.35
N SER A 64 4.29 -0.66 -7.26
CA SER A 64 4.17 -2.00 -7.87
C SER A 64 5.03 -3.04 -7.15
N TRP A 65 4.71 -4.33 -7.32
CA TRP A 65 5.54 -5.42 -6.82
C TRP A 65 6.91 -5.43 -7.50
N GLY A 66 7.96 -5.69 -6.72
CA GLY A 66 9.27 -5.94 -7.31
C GLY A 66 10.43 -5.94 -6.31
N CYS A 67 11.59 -6.28 -6.85
CA CYS A 67 12.89 -6.19 -6.19
C CYS A 67 13.78 -5.33 -7.10
N PRO A 68 14.20 -4.12 -6.68
CA PRO A 68 15.00 -3.26 -7.55
C PRO A 68 16.30 -3.97 -7.99
N ASP A 69 16.75 -3.73 -9.23
CA ASP A 69 17.86 -4.47 -9.82
C ASP A 69 19.08 -4.49 -8.89
N ARG A 70 19.48 -5.71 -8.47
CA ARG A 70 20.63 -5.98 -7.59
C ARG A 70 20.54 -5.33 -6.20
N VAL A 71 19.36 -4.88 -5.77
CA VAL A 71 19.11 -4.33 -4.45
C VAL A 71 18.28 -5.34 -3.64
N PRO A 72 18.80 -5.89 -2.54
CA PRO A 72 18.13 -6.97 -1.83
C PRO A 72 17.02 -6.47 -0.88
N VAL A 73 15.96 -5.92 -1.45
CA VAL A 73 14.78 -5.37 -0.76
C VAL A 73 13.53 -5.73 -1.54
N ILE A 74 12.38 -5.77 -0.87
CA ILE A 74 11.10 -6.13 -1.49
C ILE A 74 10.19 -4.89 -1.48
N GLY A 75 9.83 -4.43 -2.67
CA GLY A 75 8.82 -3.41 -2.91
C GLY A 75 7.42 -4.03 -2.92
N ILE A 76 6.51 -3.44 -2.15
CA ILE A 76 5.11 -3.85 -2.05
C ILE A 76 4.21 -2.68 -2.49
N PRO A 77 3.20 -2.90 -3.35
CA PRO A 77 2.24 -1.87 -3.72
C PRO A 77 1.57 -1.23 -2.49
N PHE A 78 1.51 0.10 -2.46
CA PHE A 78 1.03 0.87 -1.31
C PHE A 78 -0.45 0.59 -0.98
N TYR A 79 -1.27 0.26 -1.98
CA TYR A 79 -2.70 0.03 -1.79
C TYR A 79 -2.98 -1.20 -0.93
N LEU A 80 -2.04 -2.13 -0.81
CA LEU A 80 -2.17 -3.32 0.06
C LEU A 80 -1.99 -2.99 1.55
N ALA A 81 -1.46 -1.82 1.87
CA ALA A 81 -1.25 -1.38 3.26
C ALA A 81 -2.52 -0.82 3.92
N ASP A 82 -3.61 -0.59 3.19
CA ASP A 82 -4.87 -0.09 3.76
C ASP A 82 -6.07 -0.73 3.04
N ARG A 83 -7.03 -1.26 3.80
CA ARG A 83 -8.20 -1.96 3.23
C ARG A 83 -9.06 -1.06 2.33
N ARG A 84 -9.09 0.25 2.59
CA ARG A 84 -9.83 1.21 1.77
C ARG A 84 -9.11 1.43 0.45
N LEU A 85 -7.77 1.50 0.45
CA LEU A 85 -7.00 1.59 -0.79
C LEU A 85 -7.09 0.28 -1.60
N ALA A 86 -7.05 -0.88 -0.95
CA ALA A 86 -7.28 -2.17 -1.61
C ALA A 86 -8.68 -2.25 -2.24
N ARG A 87 -9.70 -1.68 -1.60
CA ARG A 87 -11.04 -1.54 -2.20
C ARG A 87 -11.02 -0.62 -3.42
N ILE A 88 -10.29 0.50 -3.37
CA ILE A 88 -10.12 1.37 -4.55
C ILE A 88 -9.45 0.58 -5.67
N GLU A 89 -8.32 -0.10 -5.41
CA GLU A 89 -7.65 -0.94 -6.41
C GLU A 89 -8.63 -1.92 -7.06
N GLN A 90 -9.41 -2.65 -6.27
CA GLN A 90 -10.41 -3.58 -6.77
C GLN A 90 -11.50 -2.90 -7.62
N GLU A 91 -11.94 -1.70 -7.25
CA GLU A 91 -12.89 -0.90 -8.04
C GLU A 91 -12.28 -0.41 -9.37
N GLN A 92 -10.96 -0.19 -9.43
CA GLN A 92 -10.26 0.34 -10.61
C GLN A 92 -9.82 -0.74 -11.59
N THR A 93 -9.35 -1.89 -11.09
CA THR A 93 -8.76 -2.96 -11.90
C THR A 93 -9.67 -4.19 -12.02
N GLY A 94 -10.67 -4.31 -11.14
CA GLY A 94 -11.55 -5.48 -11.05
C GLY A 94 -10.97 -6.64 -10.25
N GLU A 95 -9.69 -6.57 -9.85
CA GLU A 95 -8.98 -7.64 -9.16
C GLU A 95 -8.17 -7.09 -7.98
N ILE A 96 -7.97 -7.90 -6.95
CA ILE A 96 -7.09 -7.60 -5.82
C ILE A 96 -6.45 -8.90 -5.35
N GLU A 97 -5.17 -8.85 -4.97
CA GLU A 97 -4.48 -10.04 -4.50
C GLU A 97 -5.00 -10.49 -3.14
N ASP A 98 -5.45 -11.74 -3.06
CA ASP A 98 -5.75 -12.39 -1.79
C ASP A 98 -4.45 -12.80 -1.05
N ASP A 99 -4.58 -13.21 0.22
CA ASP A 99 -3.45 -13.65 1.03
C ASP A 99 -2.61 -14.77 0.37
N VAL A 100 -3.22 -15.61 -0.47
CA VAL A 100 -2.53 -16.68 -1.19
C VAL A 100 -1.63 -16.08 -2.26
N MET A 101 -2.18 -15.20 -3.10
CA MET A 101 -1.46 -14.46 -4.14
C MET A 101 -0.36 -13.59 -3.54
N LEU A 102 -0.66 -12.84 -2.48
CA LEU A 102 0.31 -12.01 -1.77
C LEU A 102 1.50 -12.84 -1.26
N MET A 103 1.24 -14.01 -0.66
CA MET A 103 2.32 -14.91 -0.24
C MET A 103 3.05 -15.56 -1.42
N MET A 104 2.47 -15.63 -2.61
CA MET A 104 3.18 -16.08 -3.79
C MET A 104 4.16 -15.02 -4.28
N LEU A 105 3.70 -13.76 -4.39
CA LEU A 105 4.52 -12.62 -4.79
C LEU A 105 5.63 -12.36 -3.79
N LEU A 106 5.34 -12.32 -2.48
CA LEU A 106 6.36 -12.17 -1.43
C LEU A 106 7.48 -13.21 -1.53
N ARG A 107 7.15 -14.48 -1.78
CA ARG A 107 8.16 -15.54 -1.92
C ARG A 107 8.97 -15.42 -3.21
N HIS A 108 8.33 -14.97 -4.29
CA HIS A 108 8.99 -14.69 -5.56
C HIS A 108 9.99 -13.54 -5.38
N GLU A 109 9.56 -12.40 -4.85
CA GLU A 109 10.43 -11.25 -4.58
C GLU A 109 11.53 -11.56 -3.58
N ALA A 110 11.27 -12.41 -2.59
CA ALA A 110 12.31 -12.92 -1.69
C ALA A 110 13.38 -13.74 -2.43
N GLY A 111 13.01 -14.42 -3.52
CA GLY A 111 13.94 -15.09 -4.41
C GLY A 111 14.93 -14.09 -5.04
N HIS A 112 14.42 -13.03 -5.66
CA HIS A 112 15.27 -11.96 -6.18
C HIS A 112 16.15 -11.35 -5.09
N ALA A 113 15.55 -10.99 -3.94
CA ALA A 113 16.30 -10.38 -2.85
C ALA A 113 17.43 -11.28 -2.34
N ILE A 114 17.22 -12.60 -2.24
CA ILE A 114 18.26 -13.57 -1.89
C ILE A 114 19.33 -13.68 -2.98
N ASN A 115 18.92 -13.72 -4.26
CA ASN A 115 19.87 -13.74 -5.39
C ASN A 115 20.83 -12.53 -5.31
N TYR A 116 20.29 -11.35 -5.02
CA TYR A 116 21.04 -10.10 -4.96
C TYR A 116 21.86 -9.97 -3.68
N ALA A 117 21.32 -10.40 -2.54
CA ALA A 117 22.01 -10.34 -1.25
C ALA A 117 23.29 -11.17 -1.24
N TYR A 118 23.27 -12.34 -1.89
CA TYR A 118 24.41 -13.25 -1.97
C TYR A 118 25.14 -13.20 -3.32
N GLU A 119 24.68 -12.35 -4.24
CA GLU A 119 25.21 -12.22 -5.61
C GLU A 119 25.31 -13.58 -6.34
N LEU A 120 24.32 -14.46 -6.17
CA LEU A 120 24.38 -15.86 -6.67
C LEU A 120 24.47 -15.93 -8.19
N TRP A 121 23.88 -14.96 -8.89
CA TRP A 121 23.93 -14.85 -10.35
C TRP A 121 25.35 -14.72 -10.92
N LYS A 122 26.35 -14.36 -10.10
CA LYS A 122 27.77 -14.34 -10.51
C LYS A 122 28.41 -15.72 -10.53
N GLU A 123 27.83 -16.69 -9.82
CA GLU A 123 28.40 -18.02 -9.69
C GLU A 123 28.23 -18.81 -11.02
N PRO A 124 29.28 -19.45 -11.55
CA PRO A 124 29.20 -20.18 -12.83
C PRO A 124 28.09 -21.24 -12.86
N ALA A 125 27.90 -21.94 -11.74
CA ALA A 125 26.87 -22.97 -11.60
C ALA A 125 25.43 -22.37 -11.65
N TRP A 126 25.24 -21.12 -11.24
CA TRP A 126 23.95 -20.44 -11.39
C TRP A 126 23.64 -20.22 -12.88
N ARG A 127 24.64 -19.72 -13.62
CA ARG A 127 24.53 -19.46 -15.06
C ARG A 127 24.28 -20.73 -15.86
N GLU A 128 24.89 -21.85 -15.48
CA GLU A 128 24.65 -23.15 -16.11
C GLU A 128 23.20 -23.62 -15.93
N VAL A 129 22.61 -23.36 -14.76
CA VAL A 129 21.26 -23.85 -14.41
C VAL A 129 20.14 -22.95 -14.96
N PHE A 130 20.31 -21.63 -14.89
CA PHE A 130 19.25 -20.66 -15.24
C PHE A 130 19.53 -19.90 -16.55
N GLY A 131 20.78 -19.87 -17.00
CA GLY A 131 21.21 -19.08 -18.15
C GLY A 131 21.85 -17.74 -17.78
N PRO A 132 22.15 -16.87 -18.77
CA PRO A 132 22.88 -15.63 -18.54
C PRO A 132 22.00 -14.56 -17.85
N PHE A 133 22.41 -14.12 -16.66
CA PHE A 133 21.75 -13.03 -15.93
C PHE A 133 21.74 -11.70 -16.68
N SER A 134 22.72 -11.47 -17.56
CA SER A 134 22.84 -10.24 -18.35
C SER A 134 21.90 -10.17 -19.55
N LYS A 135 20.96 -11.11 -19.69
CA LYS A 135 19.98 -11.09 -20.79
C LYS A 135 19.11 -9.82 -20.64
N PRO A 136 18.79 -9.12 -21.73
CA PRO A 136 17.90 -7.97 -21.62
C PRO A 136 16.51 -8.41 -21.16
N TYR A 137 15.94 -7.68 -20.20
CA TYR A 137 14.54 -7.81 -19.83
C TYR A 137 13.67 -7.36 -21.00
N ARG A 138 12.76 -8.23 -21.43
CA ARG A 138 11.80 -7.92 -22.49
C ARG A 138 10.43 -7.70 -21.87
N GLU A 139 9.78 -6.60 -22.22
CA GLU A 139 8.41 -6.32 -21.81
C GLU A 139 7.48 -7.40 -22.34
N THR A 140 7.59 -7.71 -23.64
CA THR A 140 6.85 -8.79 -24.29
C THR A 140 7.76 -9.99 -24.55
N PHE A 141 7.33 -11.17 -24.11
CA PHE A 141 7.97 -12.44 -24.44
C PHE A 141 6.92 -13.50 -24.80
N TYR A 142 7.34 -14.50 -25.58
CA TYR A 142 6.49 -15.60 -26.03
C TYR A 142 6.90 -16.88 -25.31
N PRO A 143 6.22 -17.25 -24.22
CA PRO A 143 6.50 -18.48 -23.49
C PRO A 143 6.09 -19.72 -24.29
N ASP A 144 6.72 -20.85 -23.99
CA ASP A 144 6.22 -22.18 -24.35
C ASP A 144 5.41 -22.76 -23.17
N PRO A 145 4.06 -22.79 -23.23
CA PRO A 145 3.23 -23.29 -22.14
C PRO A 145 3.41 -24.79 -21.85
N ALA A 146 3.89 -25.57 -22.83
CA ALA A 146 4.12 -27.00 -22.70
C ALA A 146 5.46 -27.32 -22.03
N SER A 147 6.38 -26.35 -21.94
CA SER A 147 7.70 -26.54 -21.36
C SER A 147 7.62 -27.02 -19.90
N ARG A 148 8.34 -28.11 -19.63
CA ARG A 148 8.53 -28.69 -18.28
C ARG A 148 9.86 -28.30 -17.66
N SER A 149 10.64 -27.45 -18.33
CA SER A 149 11.93 -26.97 -17.86
C SER A 149 11.81 -25.89 -16.78
N PHE A 150 10.60 -25.36 -16.56
CA PHE A 150 10.33 -24.28 -15.61
C PHE A 150 9.36 -24.75 -14.54
N VAL A 151 9.53 -24.22 -13.33
CA VAL A 151 8.51 -24.38 -12.30
C VAL A 151 7.31 -23.49 -12.61
N ARG A 152 6.19 -23.76 -11.93
CA ARG A 152 4.97 -22.96 -11.99
C ARG A 152 4.63 -22.52 -10.58
N HIS A 153 4.97 -21.27 -10.24
CA HIS A 153 4.59 -20.65 -8.97
C HIS A 153 3.52 -19.59 -9.23
N ILE A 154 3.87 -18.38 -9.69
CA ILE A 154 2.89 -17.34 -10.02
C ILE A 154 1.93 -17.85 -11.10
N HIS A 155 0.63 -17.64 -10.89
CA HIS A 155 -0.40 -18.00 -11.87
C HIS A 155 -1.40 -16.89 -12.16
N ALA A 156 -1.38 -15.78 -11.41
CA ALA A 156 -2.28 -14.64 -11.57
C ALA A 156 -1.60 -13.43 -12.25
N SER A 157 -0.59 -13.68 -13.08
CA SER A 157 0.04 -12.69 -13.97
C SER A 157 -0.59 -12.80 -15.37
N PRO A 158 -0.51 -11.78 -16.25
CA PRO A 158 -0.86 -11.93 -17.67
C PRO A 158 -0.15 -13.11 -18.35
N TYR A 159 1.06 -13.45 -17.89
CA TYR A 159 1.82 -14.62 -18.36
C TYR A 159 1.54 -15.90 -17.54
N GLY A 160 0.76 -15.77 -16.46
CA GLY A 160 0.32 -16.84 -15.57
C GLY A 160 1.44 -17.81 -15.20
N ARG A 161 1.16 -19.10 -15.39
CA ARG A 161 2.07 -20.21 -15.04
C ARG A 161 3.35 -20.29 -15.89
N THR A 162 3.57 -19.35 -16.81
CA THR A 162 4.75 -19.32 -17.67
C THR A 162 5.72 -18.19 -17.30
N TYR A 163 5.43 -17.44 -16.23
CA TYR A 163 6.18 -16.26 -15.82
C TYR A 163 7.69 -16.53 -15.63
N ALA A 164 8.05 -17.70 -15.11
CA ALA A 164 9.44 -18.16 -14.98
C ALA A 164 10.27 -18.14 -16.28
N GLN A 165 9.63 -18.12 -17.47
CA GLN A 165 10.33 -18.11 -18.76
C GLN A 165 10.76 -16.70 -19.21
N LYS A 166 10.29 -15.65 -18.53
CA LYS A 166 10.52 -14.25 -18.91
C LYS A 166 12.01 -13.90 -18.94
N HIS A 167 12.72 -14.26 -17.87
CA HIS A 167 14.14 -13.96 -17.71
C HIS A 167 14.80 -14.98 -16.75
N PRO A 168 16.10 -15.33 -16.89
CA PRO A 168 16.80 -16.25 -16.00
C PRO A 168 16.68 -15.92 -14.50
N ASP A 169 16.57 -14.64 -14.17
CA ASP A 169 16.36 -14.21 -12.79
C ASP A 169 14.94 -14.52 -12.28
N GLU A 170 13.92 -14.39 -13.13
CA GLU A 170 12.53 -14.77 -12.81
C GLU A 170 12.41 -16.29 -12.63
N ASP A 171 13.12 -17.07 -13.45
CA ASP A 171 13.20 -18.53 -13.33
C ASP A 171 13.81 -18.93 -11.97
N PHE A 172 14.87 -18.25 -11.55
CA PHE A 172 15.44 -18.43 -10.22
C PHE A 172 14.44 -18.06 -9.11
N ALA A 173 13.81 -16.89 -9.20
CA ALA A 173 12.86 -16.40 -8.21
C ALA A 173 11.63 -17.32 -8.05
N GLU A 174 11.04 -17.76 -9.16
CA GLU A 174 9.97 -18.77 -9.19
C GLU A 174 10.43 -20.10 -8.58
N THR A 175 11.62 -20.58 -8.95
CA THR A 175 12.20 -21.83 -8.41
C THR A 175 12.43 -21.74 -6.90
N PHE A 176 12.96 -20.61 -6.44
CA PHE A 176 13.14 -20.32 -5.02
C PHE A 176 11.81 -20.30 -4.29
N ALA A 177 10.80 -19.64 -4.84
CA ALA A 177 9.48 -19.54 -4.21
C ALA A 177 8.81 -20.91 -4.05
N VAL A 178 8.89 -21.80 -5.05
CA VAL A 178 8.41 -23.19 -4.93
C VAL A 178 9.16 -23.97 -3.84
N TRP A 179 10.48 -23.79 -3.74
CA TRP A 179 11.32 -24.45 -2.74
C TRP A 179 11.05 -23.97 -1.32
N LEU A 180 10.82 -22.65 -1.16
CA LEU A 180 10.54 -22.00 0.12
C LEU A 180 9.15 -22.38 0.63
N THR A 181 8.16 -22.45 -0.26
CA THR A 181 6.75 -22.71 0.07
C THR A 181 6.59 -23.97 0.94
N PRO A 182 6.06 -23.83 2.18
CA PRO A 182 5.87 -24.95 3.08
C PRO A 182 4.98 -26.03 2.46
N ARG A 183 5.35 -27.31 2.69
CA ARG A 183 4.58 -28.48 2.22
C ARG A 183 4.32 -28.50 0.70
N SER A 184 5.12 -27.80 -0.12
CA SER A 184 4.94 -27.77 -1.58
C SER A 184 5.08 -29.15 -2.25
N ALA A 185 5.70 -30.11 -1.56
CA ALA A 185 6.01 -31.46 -2.06
C ALA A 185 6.72 -31.42 -3.43
N TRP A 186 7.56 -30.39 -3.65
CA TRP A 186 8.15 -30.09 -4.95
C TRP A 186 8.91 -31.27 -5.55
N ARG A 187 9.59 -32.08 -4.73
CA ARG A 187 10.27 -33.32 -5.17
C ARG A 187 9.32 -34.28 -5.87
N ARG A 188 8.12 -34.47 -5.32
CA ARG A 188 7.09 -35.36 -5.88
C ARG A 188 6.40 -34.70 -7.08
N ARG A 189 6.11 -33.39 -6.99
CA ARG A 189 5.39 -32.62 -8.01
C ARG A 189 6.18 -32.53 -9.32
N TYR A 190 7.49 -32.27 -9.23
CA TYR A 190 8.37 -32.07 -10.38
C TYR A 190 9.21 -33.31 -10.73
N ARG A 191 8.92 -34.50 -10.18
CA ARG A 191 9.79 -35.70 -10.30
C ARG A 191 10.17 -36.11 -11.72
N PHE A 192 9.30 -35.82 -12.69
CA PHE A 192 9.50 -36.13 -14.11
C PHE A 192 9.73 -34.88 -14.98
N TRP A 193 10.05 -33.75 -14.35
CA TRP A 193 10.25 -32.47 -15.02
C TRP A 193 11.72 -32.08 -14.94
N PRO A 194 12.33 -31.59 -16.03
CA PRO A 194 13.70 -31.06 -15.99
C PRO A 194 13.89 -29.95 -14.94
N ALA A 195 12.84 -29.18 -14.65
CA ALA A 195 12.83 -28.18 -13.57
C ALA A 195 13.25 -28.71 -12.19
N LEU A 196 13.14 -30.02 -11.94
CA LEU A 196 13.60 -30.63 -10.70
C LEU A 196 15.09 -30.39 -10.43
N GLN A 197 15.92 -30.30 -11.48
CA GLN A 197 17.34 -30.03 -11.31
C GLN A 197 17.59 -28.63 -10.76
N LYS A 198 16.80 -27.63 -11.20
CA LYS A 198 16.83 -26.26 -10.66
C LYS A 198 16.44 -26.24 -9.18
N LEU A 199 15.40 -26.98 -8.81
CA LEU A 199 14.97 -27.11 -7.41
C LEU A 199 16.03 -27.80 -6.53
N LYS A 200 16.70 -28.83 -7.04
CA LYS A 200 17.83 -29.47 -6.35
C LYS A 200 19.02 -28.53 -6.22
N TYR A 201 19.31 -27.73 -7.25
CA TYR A 201 20.33 -26.69 -7.22
C TYR A 201 20.03 -25.68 -6.11
N VAL A 202 18.83 -25.10 -6.10
CA VAL A 202 18.40 -24.15 -5.06
C VAL A 202 18.49 -24.78 -3.67
N ASP A 203 17.99 -26.00 -3.48
CA ASP A 203 18.04 -26.68 -2.18
C ASP A 203 19.48 -26.88 -1.68
N ARG A 204 20.43 -27.18 -2.57
CA ARG A 204 21.86 -27.30 -2.23
C ARG A 204 22.46 -25.95 -1.86
N VAL A 205 22.26 -24.92 -2.70
CA VAL A 205 22.82 -23.58 -2.45
C VAL A 205 22.27 -23.01 -1.15
N MET A 206 20.96 -23.09 -0.91
CA MET A 206 20.36 -22.55 0.31
C MET A 206 20.81 -23.28 1.58
N ARG A 207 21.25 -24.54 1.50
CA ARG A 207 21.89 -25.24 2.63
C ARG A 207 23.30 -24.70 2.90
N GLN A 208 24.05 -24.35 1.86
CA GLN A 208 25.38 -23.76 1.99
C GLN A 208 25.31 -22.34 2.57
N LEU A 209 24.25 -21.59 2.24
CA LEU A 209 24.03 -20.24 2.77
C LEU A 209 23.45 -20.21 4.19
N ARG A 210 23.20 -21.36 4.82
CA ARG A 210 22.68 -21.38 6.19
C ARG A 210 23.69 -20.71 7.11
N GLN A 211 23.21 -19.74 7.89
CA GLN A 211 24.03 -18.95 8.82
C GLN A 211 25.08 -18.04 8.16
N GLU A 212 25.20 -18.05 6.83
CA GLU A 212 26.12 -17.17 6.12
C GLU A 212 25.57 -15.74 6.00
N PRO A 213 26.35 -14.71 6.36
CA PRO A 213 25.91 -13.33 6.21
C PRO A 213 25.81 -12.94 4.72
N PRO A 214 24.87 -12.05 4.35
CA PRO A 214 24.73 -11.59 2.97
C PRO A 214 25.91 -10.70 2.56
N ARG A 215 26.29 -10.75 1.27
CA ARG A 215 27.30 -9.89 0.65
C ARG A 215 26.79 -8.45 0.45
N ARG A 216 25.49 -8.28 0.19
CA ARG A 216 24.78 -6.99 0.10
C ARG A 216 23.59 -6.95 1.03
N ARG A 217 23.36 -5.80 1.68
CA ARG A 217 22.26 -5.60 2.64
C ARG A 217 21.21 -4.58 2.22
N GLY A 218 21.46 -3.82 1.14
CA GLY A 218 20.59 -2.77 0.67
C GLY A 218 21.18 -2.00 -0.51
N GLY A 219 20.55 -0.88 -0.85
CA GLY A 219 20.86 -0.03 -1.99
C GLY A 219 19.74 0.99 -2.20
N THR A 220 19.74 1.65 -3.36
CA THR A 220 18.74 2.66 -3.73
C THR A 220 17.39 2.00 -3.98
N LEU A 221 16.33 2.53 -3.34
CA LEU A 221 14.97 2.06 -3.55
C LEU A 221 14.43 2.58 -4.88
N LEU A 222 13.58 1.80 -5.54
CA LEU A 222 12.87 2.23 -6.74
C LEU A 222 11.49 2.76 -6.33
N ARG A 223 11.22 4.05 -6.61
CA ARG A 223 9.94 4.74 -6.36
C ARG A 223 9.31 4.51 -4.97
N PRO A 224 10.08 4.61 -3.87
CA PRO A 224 9.53 4.45 -2.53
C PRO A 224 8.37 5.43 -2.26
N LEU A 225 7.45 5.05 -1.37
CA LEU A 225 6.23 5.80 -1.03
C LEU A 225 6.42 7.33 -0.91
N LYS A 226 7.52 7.76 -0.27
CA LYS A 226 7.86 9.17 -0.07
C LYS A 226 8.08 9.98 -1.37
N GLU A 227 8.36 9.30 -2.48
CA GLU A 227 8.58 9.87 -3.81
C GLU A 227 7.30 9.85 -4.67
N LEU A 228 6.21 9.24 -4.19
CA LEU A 228 4.92 9.19 -4.90
C LEU A 228 4.09 10.43 -4.53
N ASP A 229 4.43 11.58 -5.11
CA ASP A 229 3.80 12.87 -4.80
C ASP A 229 2.51 13.17 -5.58
N MET A 230 2.10 12.27 -6.48
CA MET A 230 0.83 12.37 -7.18
C MET A 230 -0.37 11.97 -6.28
N PRO A 231 -1.57 12.53 -6.51
CA PRO A 231 -2.81 12.05 -5.91
C PRO A 231 -3.12 10.59 -6.27
N VAL A 232 -3.80 9.87 -5.39
CA VAL A 232 -4.25 8.49 -5.68
C VAL A 232 -5.10 8.44 -6.94
N ALA A 233 -5.94 9.43 -7.23
CA ALA A 233 -6.71 9.48 -8.48
C ALA A 233 -5.81 9.51 -9.73
N GLU A 234 -4.73 10.28 -9.69
CA GLU A 234 -3.82 10.43 -10.82
C GLU A 234 -3.05 9.14 -11.11
N HIS A 235 -2.73 8.36 -10.07
CA HIS A 235 -2.15 7.03 -10.23
C HIS A 235 -3.02 6.11 -11.10
N TYR A 236 -4.34 6.25 -11.02
CA TYR A 236 -5.31 5.52 -11.86
C TYR A 236 -5.70 6.27 -13.15
N GLY A 237 -5.03 7.39 -13.48
CA GLY A 237 -5.35 8.20 -14.66
C GLY A 237 -6.68 8.95 -14.57
N GLN A 238 -7.17 9.22 -13.35
CA GLN A 238 -8.46 9.86 -13.08
C GLN A 238 -8.30 11.24 -12.47
N ARG A 239 -9.36 12.06 -12.57
CA ARG A 239 -9.46 13.34 -11.85
C ARG A 239 -10.31 13.15 -10.61
N ALA A 240 -9.75 13.50 -9.45
CA ALA A 240 -10.43 13.29 -8.16
C ALA A 240 -11.78 14.03 -8.07
N ASP A 241 -11.91 15.18 -8.75
CA ASP A 241 -13.14 16.00 -8.79
C ASP A 241 -14.37 15.24 -9.28
N GLN A 242 -14.21 14.20 -10.12
CA GLN A 242 -15.35 13.42 -10.62
C GLN A 242 -16.11 12.67 -9.51
N PHE A 243 -15.47 12.46 -8.36
CA PHE A 243 -16.07 11.77 -7.21
C PHE A 243 -16.78 12.71 -6.23
N ARG A 244 -16.71 14.03 -6.44
CA ARG A 244 -17.22 15.05 -5.52
C ARG A 244 -18.73 15.02 -5.37
N ALA A 245 -19.46 14.95 -6.48
CA ALA A 245 -20.92 15.01 -6.47
C ALA A 245 -21.58 13.88 -5.64
N ALA A 246 -20.89 12.74 -5.49
CA ALA A 246 -21.35 11.61 -4.68
C ALA A 246 -20.90 11.69 -3.20
N ALA A 247 -19.90 12.52 -2.89
CA ALA A 247 -19.25 12.60 -1.58
C ALA A 247 -19.96 13.59 -0.65
N GLN A 248 -21.16 13.22 -0.19
CA GLN A 248 -22.07 14.06 0.59
C GLN A 248 -21.56 14.51 1.97
N GLY A 249 -20.44 13.98 2.44
CA GLY A 249 -19.79 14.38 3.69
C GLY A 249 -18.38 14.96 3.49
N TYR A 250 -18.02 15.32 2.26
CA TYR A 250 -16.69 15.84 1.95
C TYR A 250 -16.52 17.27 2.49
N VAL A 251 -15.46 17.48 3.28
CA VAL A 251 -15.20 18.76 3.97
C VAL A 251 -13.85 19.40 3.62
N ASP A 252 -12.97 18.72 2.87
CA ASP A 252 -11.59 19.16 2.71
C ASP A 252 -11.47 20.54 2.04
N ASP A 253 -12.40 20.93 1.15
CA ASP A 253 -12.34 22.24 0.50
C ASP A 253 -12.64 23.37 1.46
N LYS A 254 -13.66 23.19 2.30
CA LYS A 254 -14.01 24.16 3.35
C LYS A 254 -12.86 24.29 4.34
N LEU A 255 -12.25 23.16 4.72
CA LEU A 255 -11.04 23.15 5.55
C LEU A 255 -9.85 23.85 4.87
N ARG A 256 -9.58 23.61 3.59
CA ARG A 256 -8.49 24.30 2.87
C ARG A 256 -8.75 25.80 2.69
N ALA A 257 -10.02 26.22 2.59
CA ALA A 257 -10.39 27.63 2.55
C ALA A 257 -10.10 28.33 3.89
N VAL A 258 -10.41 27.68 5.02
CA VAL A 258 -10.13 28.19 6.38
C VAL A 258 -8.64 28.11 6.73
N PHE A 259 -7.94 27.08 6.28
CA PHE A 259 -6.53 26.83 6.55
C PHE A 259 -5.69 26.86 5.25
N PRO A 260 -5.53 28.04 4.61
CA PRO A 260 -4.75 28.16 3.40
C PRO A 260 -3.26 27.82 3.67
N LYS A 261 -2.57 27.32 2.64
CA LYS A 261 -1.13 26.99 2.74
C LYS A 261 -0.33 28.24 3.11
N VAL A 262 0.28 28.21 4.29
CA VAL A 262 1.12 29.30 4.83
C VAL A 262 2.56 28.83 5.01
N ARG A 263 3.52 29.70 4.68
CA ARG A 263 4.94 29.52 5.04
C ARG A 263 5.19 30.25 6.36
N THR A 264 5.43 29.49 7.43
CA THR A 264 5.77 30.03 8.76
C THR A 264 6.75 29.10 9.46
N SER A 265 7.64 29.68 10.28
CA SER A 265 8.68 28.94 11.01
C SER A 265 8.13 28.19 12.23
N ALA A 266 6.98 28.60 12.77
CA ALA A 266 6.36 27.99 13.96
C ALA A 266 4.84 27.84 13.80
N PRO A 267 4.36 26.96 12.90
CA PRO A 267 2.93 26.72 12.70
C PRO A 267 2.31 25.97 13.88
N LEU A 268 1.03 26.27 14.16
CA LEU A 268 0.15 25.37 14.90
C LEU A 268 -0.49 24.37 13.91
N ARG A 269 -0.87 23.18 14.39
CA ARG A 269 -1.68 22.24 13.61
C ARG A 269 -3.15 22.64 13.72
N ALA A 270 -3.86 22.58 12.61
CA ALA A 270 -5.29 22.85 12.58
C ALA A 270 -6.09 21.84 13.43
N SER A 271 -5.68 20.57 13.39
CA SER A 271 -6.25 19.50 14.23
C SER A 271 -6.17 19.84 15.72
N ASP A 272 -5.03 20.37 16.18
CA ASP A 272 -4.82 20.70 17.58
C ASP A 272 -5.71 21.89 18.00
N LEU A 273 -5.91 22.88 17.12
CA LEU A 273 -6.82 24.00 17.36
C LEU A 273 -8.27 23.51 17.48
N LEU A 274 -8.72 22.68 16.54
CA LEU A 274 -10.07 22.13 16.54
C LEU A 274 -10.33 21.30 17.80
N HIS A 275 -9.36 20.46 18.16
CA HIS A 275 -9.41 19.65 19.37
C HIS A 275 -9.43 20.50 20.65
N GLU A 276 -8.57 21.53 20.74
CA GLU A 276 -8.53 22.47 21.88
C GLU A 276 -9.87 23.19 22.07
N GLN A 277 -10.55 23.54 20.97
CA GLN A 277 -11.81 24.28 20.97
C GLN A 277 -13.04 23.38 20.84
N HIS A 278 -12.88 22.06 20.98
CA HIS A 278 -13.91 21.07 20.63
C HIS A 278 -15.26 21.35 21.31
N GLN A 279 -15.27 21.47 22.64
CA GLN A 279 -16.51 21.65 23.41
C GLN A 279 -17.19 22.98 23.07
N GLU A 280 -16.40 24.03 22.93
CA GLU A 280 -16.87 25.39 22.65
C GLU A 280 -17.46 25.48 21.22
N LEU A 281 -16.89 24.75 20.25
CA LEU A 281 -17.44 24.60 18.90
C LEU A 281 -18.73 23.78 18.90
N LEU A 282 -18.73 22.66 19.63
CA LEU A 282 -19.88 21.76 19.74
C LEU A 282 -21.11 22.46 20.31
N ASP A 283 -20.94 23.21 21.41
CA ASP A 283 -22.01 23.98 22.05
C ASP A 283 -22.60 25.04 21.11
N ARG A 284 -21.75 25.70 20.31
CA ARG A 284 -22.22 26.66 19.28
C ARG A 284 -22.99 25.97 18.18
N MET A 285 -22.48 24.85 17.66
CA MET A 285 -23.15 24.09 16.61
C MET A 285 -24.54 23.65 17.07
N VAL A 286 -24.66 23.07 18.28
CA VAL A 286 -25.95 22.64 18.83
C VAL A 286 -26.88 23.83 19.10
N ARG A 287 -26.36 24.95 19.61
CA ARG A 287 -27.18 26.15 19.89
C ARG A 287 -27.75 26.81 18.63
N TRP A 288 -26.95 26.87 17.57
CA TRP A 288 -27.27 27.65 16.37
C TRP A 288 -27.73 26.81 15.18
N SER A 289 -27.80 25.48 15.34
CA SER A 289 -28.41 24.57 14.37
C SER A 289 -29.56 23.79 15.01
N ALA A 290 -30.26 23.00 14.20
CA ALA A 290 -31.27 22.06 14.69
C ALA A 290 -30.71 20.65 14.93
N LEU A 291 -29.38 20.48 14.95
CA LEU A 291 -28.74 19.19 15.21
C LEU A 291 -28.78 18.82 16.68
N ASP A 292 -28.87 17.52 16.94
CA ASP A 292 -28.57 17.00 18.26
C ASP A 292 -27.04 16.99 18.52
N HIS A 293 -26.68 16.73 19.77
CA HIS A 293 -25.30 16.73 20.21
C HIS A 293 -24.45 15.62 19.54
N ASP A 294 -25.06 14.47 19.21
CA ASP A 294 -24.35 13.35 18.60
C ASP A 294 -23.97 13.68 17.15
N ASP A 295 -24.90 14.23 16.38
CA ASP A 295 -24.69 14.62 14.98
C ASP A 295 -23.67 15.77 14.88
N ALA A 296 -23.80 16.80 15.72
CA ALA A 296 -22.85 17.91 15.75
C ALA A 296 -21.43 17.44 16.13
N LYS A 297 -21.32 16.53 17.10
CA LYS A 297 -20.05 15.93 17.49
C LYS A 297 -19.43 15.13 16.35
N HIS A 298 -20.24 14.39 15.57
CA HIS A 298 -19.75 13.61 14.44
C HIS A 298 -19.15 14.48 13.34
N ILE A 299 -19.80 15.61 13.01
CA ILE A 299 -19.26 16.61 12.08
C ILE A 299 -17.93 17.16 12.57
N LEU A 300 -17.83 17.51 13.86
CA LEU A 300 -16.63 18.11 14.42
C LEU A 300 -15.45 17.13 14.44
N LEU A 301 -15.69 15.87 14.81
CA LEU A 301 -14.70 14.80 14.71
C LEU A 301 -14.21 14.62 13.27
N LYS A 302 -15.13 14.66 12.28
CA LYS A 302 -14.76 14.61 10.86
C LYS A 302 -13.84 15.78 10.49
N LEU A 303 -14.14 16.99 10.92
CA LEU A 303 -13.29 18.17 10.66
C LEU A 303 -11.90 18.01 11.29
N GLU A 304 -11.82 17.53 12.53
CA GLU A 304 -10.55 17.23 13.21
C GLU A 304 -9.71 16.20 12.45
N ASP A 305 -10.31 15.05 12.12
CA ASP A 305 -9.67 13.94 11.43
C ASP A 305 -9.17 14.36 10.04
N ARG A 306 -10.00 15.09 9.29
CA ARG A 306 -9.61 15.60 7.96
C ARG A 306 -8.54 16.69 8.05
N ALA A 307 -8.60 17.59 9.03
CA ALA A 307 -7.56 18.58 9.23
C ALA A 307 -6.20 17.94 9.56
N ALA A 308 -6.20 16.85 10.34
CA ALA A 308 -5.02 16.05 10.63
C ALA A 308 -4.49 15.33 9.36
N ALA A 309 -5.37 14.63 8.64
CA ALA A 309 -5.01 13.89 7.42
C ALA A 309 -4.45 14.79 6.31
N LEU A 310 -4.96 16.01 6.19
CA LEU A 310 -4.49 17.02 5.25
C LEU A 310 -3.24 17.78 5.74
N ASN A 311 -2.78 17.53 6.96
CA ASN A 311 -1.66 18.23 7.60
C ASN A 311 -1.83 19.77 7.56
N LEU A 312 -3.06 20.24 7.81
CA LEU A 312 -3.39 21.67 7.77
C LEU A 312 -2.76 22.41 8.95
N LYS A 313 -2.33 23.64 8.68
CA LYS A 313 -1.54 24.45 9.60
C LYS A 313 -1.97 25.90 9.55
N LEU A 314 -1.72 26.61 10.65
CA LEU A 314 -1.95 28.05 10.75
C LEU A 314 -0.81 28.77 11.49
N PRO A 315 -0.51 30.04 11.19
CA PRO A 315 0.41 30.84 11.99
C PRO A 315 -0.22 31.20 13.34
N ARG A 316 0.56 31.18 14.41
CA ARG A 316 0.10 31.56 15.76
C ARG A 316 -0.57 32.93 15.81
N SER A 317 -0.07 33.90 15.04
CA SER A 317 -0.60 35.26 14.98
C SER A 317 -2.03 35.35 14.42
N ARG A 318 -2.47 34.37 13.62
CA ARG A 318 -3.83 34.34 13.04
C ARG A 318 -4.78 33.42 13.80
N LYS A 319 -4.41 32.91 14.98
CA LYS A 319 -5.24 31.95 15.76
C LYS A 319 -6.67 32.47 15.96
N THR A 320 -6.83 33.72 16.39
CA THR A 320 -8.15 34.31 16.65
C THR A 320 -8.99 34.47 15.39
N GLU A 321 -8.39 34.99 14.31
CA GLU A 321 -9.07 35.18 13.03
C GLU A 321 -9.54 33.84 12.45
N VAL A 322 -8.64 32.84 12.39
CA VAL A 322 -8.97 31.50 11.89
C VAL A 322 -10.02 30.82 12.77
N LEU A 323 -10.01 31.05 14.09
CA LEU A 323 -11.04 30.50 14.97
C LEU A 323 -12.44 31.05 14.63
N LEU A 324 -12.56 32.33 14.25
CA LEU A 324 -13.83 32.90 13.80
C LEU A 324 -14.32 32.21 12.52
N ASP A 325 -13.40 32.00 11.56
CA ASP A 325 -13.71 31.28 10.31
C ASP A 325 -14.11 29.82 10.56
N VAL A 326 -13.43 29.13 11.49
CA VAL A 326 -13.78 27.77 11.93
C VAL A 326 -15.18 27.73 12.53
N VAL A 327 -15.51 28.66 13.44
CA VAL A 327 -16.84 28.73 14.06
C VAL A 327 -17.91 28.96 13.00
N ALA A 328 -17.69 29.88 12.07
CA ALA A 328 -18.61 30.17 10.99
C ALA A 328 -18.80 28.95 10.06
N MET A 329 -17.70 28.31 9.64
CA MET A 329 -17.72 27.11 8.81
C MET A 329 -18.44 25.96 9.49
N ALA A 330 -18.08 25.64 10.74
CA ALA A 330 -18.65 24.51 11.48
C ALA A 330 -20.15 24.71 11.75
N THR A 331 -20.56 25.92 12.11
CA THR A 331 -21.98 26.25 12.31
C THR A 331 -22.76 26.20 10.99
N GLY A 332 -22.20 26.74 9.90
CA GLY A 332 -22.81 26.67 8.56
C GLY A 332 -22.99 25.23 8.08
N LEU A 333 -21.99 24.38 8.31
CA LEU A 333 -22.06 22.94 8.05
C LEU A 333 -23.14 22.25 8.88
N ALA A 334 -23.25 22.58 10.17
CA ALA A 334 -24.27 22.03 11.05
C ALA A 334 -25.69 22.39 10.58
N VAL A 335 -25.91 23.67 10.23
CA VAL A 335 -27.18 24.16 9.69
C VAL A 335 -27.51 23.46 8.37
N GLU A 336 -26.57 23.44 7.42
CA GLU A 336 -26.73 22.77 6.13
C GLU A 336 -27.11 21.29 6.30
N PHE A 337 -26.39 20.57 7.16
CA PHE A 337 -26.66 19.18 7.46
C PHE A 337 -28.04 18.98 8.10
N ALA A 338 -28.44 19.85 9.04
CA ALA A 338 -29.74 19.77 9.69
C ALA A 338 -30.91 19.93 8.70
N TYR A 339 -30.76 20.77 7.68
CA TYR A 339 -31.80 21.03 6.69
C TYR A 339 -31.83 20.00 5.55
N CYS A 340 -30.68 19.54 5.07
CA CYS A 340 -30.59 18.72 3.87
C CYS A 340 -30.28 17.24 4.13
N GLY A 341 -29.82 16.89 5.35
CA GLY A 341 -29.32 15.55 5.67
C GLY A 341 -28.01 15.18 4.96
N ARG A 342 -27.37 16.15 4.30
CA ARG A 342 -26.12 16.03 3.54
C ARG A 342 -25.44 17.39 3.46
N LEU A 343 -24.13 17.39 3.23
CA LEU A 343 -23.44 18.61 2.80
C LEU A 343 -23.60 18.77 1.29
N MET A 344 -23.96 19.97 0.85
CA MET A 344 -23.90 20.37 -0.55
C MET A 344 -22.52 20.97 -0.79
N GLY A 345 -21.81 20.38 -1.75
CA GLY A 345 -20.47 20.76 -2.17
C GLY A 345 -20.34 20.62 -3.67
#